data_AF-A0A5M9H8I8-F1
#
_entry.id   AF-A0A5M9H8I8-F1
#
_cell.length_a   1.000
_cell.length_b   1.000
_cell.length_c   1.000
_cell.angle_alpha   90.00
_cell.angle_beta   90.00
_cell.angle_gamma   90.00
#
_symmetry.space_group_name_H-M   'P 1'
#
loop_
_entity.id
_entity.type
_entity.pdbx_description
1 polymer ?
#
loop_
_entity_poly.entity_id
_entity_poly.type
_entity_poly.pdbx_seq_one_letter_code
_entity_poly.pdbx_strand_id
1 'polypeptide(L)'
;MGEEKYWNLMNRYLSNELSLDETNDLLEWLDRDPARTDLLKELQEIWDKTKDYPENFKVDTRAAWHKLTNNIKAQEKKQQRSPIPLTSLNARYAIIGLLFFLLFFAVSLYFYFK
;
A
#
# COMPACT_ATOMS: atom_id res chain seq x y z
N MET A 1 -23.65 0.91 20.44
CA MET A 1 -23.64 2.37 20.71
C MET A 1 -23.10 2.73 22.09
N GLY A 2 -23.33 1.93 23.15
CA GLY A 2 -22.78 2.24 24.49
C GLY A 2 -21.25 2.10 24.58
N GLU A 3 -20.67 1.03 24.02
CA GLU A 3 -19.24 0.73 24.20
C GLU A 3 -18.30 1.73 23.50
N GLU A 4 -18.66 2.23 22.32
CA GLU A 4 -17.86 3.23 21.59
C GLU A 4 -17.71 4.54 22.37
N LYS A 5 -18.75 4.95 23.12
CA LYS A 5 -18.69 6.14 23.98
C LYS A 5 -17.61 5.97 25.04
N TYR A 6 -17.63 4.85 25.77
CA TYR A 6 -16.68 4.61 26.85
C TYR A 6 -15.27 4.33 26.34
N TRP A 7 -15.12 3.77 25.14
CA TRP A 7 -13.83 3.71 24.45
C TRP A 7 -13.21 5.09 24.22
N ASN A 8 -14.02 6.06 23.76
CA ASN A 8 -13.56 7.44 23.59
C ASN A 8 -13.22 8.09 24.94
N LEU A 9 -14.04 7.86 25.98
CA LEU A 9 -13.76 8.38 27.32
C LEU A 9 -12.46 7.82 27.90
N MET A 10 -12.18 6.52 27.75
CA MET A 10 -10.91 5.93 28.19
C MET A 10 -9.70 6.52 27.46
N ASN A 11 -9.77 6.73 26.14
CA ASN A 11 -8.69 7.38 25.40
C ASN A 11 -8.44 8.82 25.88
N ARG A 12 -9.51 9.60 26.08
CA ARG A 12 -9.41 10.97 26.60
C ARG A 12 -8.95 11.02 28.05
N TYR A 13 -9.29 10.00 28.86
CA TYR A 13 -8.77 9.85 30.23
C TYR A 13 -7.24 9.74 30.22
N LEU A 14 -6.69 8.87 29.37
CA LEU A 14 -5.24 8.65 29.27
C LEU A 14 -4.46 9.88 28.77
N SER A 15 -5.11 10.72 27.95
CA SER A 15 -4.58 12.01 27.49
C SER A 15 -4.79 13.17 28.47
N ASN A 16 -5.44 12.96 29.62
CA ASN A 16 -5.84 14.00 30.58
C ASN A 16 -6.79 15.07 29.99
N GLU A 17 -7.71 14.68 29.10
CA GLU A 17 -8.64 15.58 28.39
C GLU A 17 -10.10 15.45 28.84
N LEU A 18 -10.36 14.77 29.96
CA LEU A 18 -11.71 14.61 30.49
C LEU A 18 -12.12 15.77 31.39
N SER A 19 -13.40 16.16 31.27
CA SER A 19 -14.06 17.01 32.26
C SER A 19 -14.44 16.21 33.52
N LEU A 20 -14.82 16.92 34.59
CA LEU A 20 -15.22 16.30 35.85
C LEU A 20 -16.45 15.40 35.69
N ASP A 21 -17.46 15.85 34.92
CA ASP A 21 -18.69 15.10 34.68
C ASP A 21 -18.43 13.82 33.87
N GLU A 22 -17.57 13.91 32.84
CA GLU A 22 -17.20 12.76 32.03
C GLU A 22 -16.33 11.76 32.79
N THR A 23 -15.50 12.24 33.73
CA THR A 23 -14.72 11.38 34.63
C THR A 23 -15.65 10.58 35.54
N ASN A 24 -16.66 11.22 36.12
CA ASN A 24 -17.64 10.54 36.96
C ASN A 24 -18.44 9.49 36.17
N ASP A 25 -18.89 9.81 34.96
CA ASP A 25 -19.59 8.87 34.07
C ASP A 25 -18.70 7.67 33.67
N LEU A 26 -17.41 7.91 33.40
CA LEU A 26 -16.46 6.82 33.14
C LEU A 26 -16.27 5.94 34.38
N LEU A 27 -16.08 6.51 35.57
CA LEU A 27 -15.91 5.76 36.82
C LEU A 27 -17.14 4.92 37.15
N GLU A 28 -18.35 5.47 37.01
CA GLU A 28 -19.58 4.70 37.20
C GLU A 28 -19.70 3.53 36.22
N TRP A 29 -19.24 3.70 34.99
CA TRP A 29 -19.28 2.64 34.00
C TRP A 29 -18.24 1.53 34.27
N LEU A 30 -17.07 1.91 34.78
CA LEU A 30 -16.01 0.98 35.19
C LEU A 30 -16.41 0.18 36.44
N ASP A 31 -17.06 0.81 37.42
CA ASP A 31 -17.46 0.18 38.69
C ASP A 31 -18.54 -0.92 38.50
N ARG A 32 -19.31 -0.82 37.42
CA ARG A 32 -20.36 -1.80 37.09
C ARG A 32 -19.83 -3.15 36.60
N ASP A 33 -18.58 -3.22 36.14
CA ASP A 33 -18.01 -4.46 35.61
C ASP A 33 -16.47 -4.48 35.76
N PRO A 34 -15.91 -5.38 36.58
CA PRO A 34 -14.48 -5.52 36.79
C PRO A 34 -13.68 -5.71 35.49
N ALA A 35 -14.25 -6.38 34.48
CA ALA A 35 -13.57 -6.61 33.20
C ALA A 35 -13.23 -5.28 32.48
N ARG A 36 -14.02 -4.24 32.70
CA ARG A 36 -13.78 -2.90 32.11
C ARG A 36 -12.65 -2.18 32.80
N THR A 37 -12.50 -2.39 34.10
CA THR A 37 -11.37 -1.85 34.87
C THR A 37 -10.07 -2.51 34.41
N ASP A 38 -10.09 -3.82 34.16
CA ASP A 38 -8.92 -4.52 33.63
C ASP A 38 -8.59 -4.07 32.20
N LEU A 39 -9.59 -3.83 31.34
CA LEU A 39 -9.39 -3.22 30.02
C LEU A 39 -8.70 -1.85 30.10
N LEU A 40 -9.11 -0.98 31.03
CA LEU A 40 -8.48 0.32 31.21
C LEU A 40 -7.02 0.18 31.67
N LYS A 41 -6.71 -0.77 32.55
CA LYS A 41 -5.33 -1.06 32.97
C LYS A 41 -4.46 -1.51 31.79
N GLU A 42 -4.95 -2.44 30.97
CA GLU A 42 -4.22 -2.89 29.78
C GLU A 42 -3.94 -1.72 28.83
N LEU A 43 -4.92 -0.85 28.61
CA LEU A 43 -4.77 0.32 27.76
C LEU A 43 -3.75 1.31 28.36
N GLN A 44 -3.77 1.49 29.68
CA GLN A 44 -2.80 2.32 30.39
C GLN A 44 -1.37 1.77 30.26
N GLU A 45 -1.17 0.46 30.37
CA GLU A 45 0.15 -0.16 30.17
C GLU A 45 0.69 0.06 28.75
N ILE A 46 -0.18 0.03 27.74
CA ILE A 46 0.19 0.33 26.36
C ILE A 46 0.53 1.81 26.22
N TRP A 47 -0.28 2.69 26.80
CA TRP A 47 -0.07 4.14 26.78
C TRP A 47 1.26 4.54 27.44
N ASP A 48 1.59 3.95 28.59
CA ASP A 48 2.82 4.26 29.31
C ASP A 48 4.07 3.89 28.51
N LYS A 49 4.04 2.83 27.70
CA LYS A 49 5.14 2.49 26.78
C LYS A 49 5.40 3.56 25.72
N THR A 50 4.41 4.39 25.40
CA THR A 50 4.59 5.50 24.44
C THR A 50 5.29 6.70 25.05
N LYS A 51 5.29 6.82 26.39
CA LYS A 51 5.97 7.92 27.11
C LYS A 51 7.48 7.79 27.05
N ASP A 52 8.00 6.56 26.95
CA ASP A 52 9.44 6.28 26.82
C ASP A 52 10.02 6.59 25.42
N TYR A 53 9.28 7.31 24.59
CA TYR A 53 9.82 7.80 23.33
C TYR A 53 10.89 8.86 23.59
N PRO A 54 12.09 8.73 23.02
CA PRO A 54 13.16 9.69 23.27
C PRO A 54 12.72 11.08 22.81
N GLU A 55 12.65 12.04 23.74
CA GLU A 55 12.38 13.47 23.44
C GLU A 55 13.32 14.01 22.34
N ASN A 56 14.51 13.42 22.23
CA ASN A 56 15.55 13.78 21.28
C ASN A 56 15.61 12.87 20.04
N PHE A 57 14.50 12.22 19.66
CA PHE A 57 14.46 11.44 18.43
C PHE A 57 14.79 12.33 17.22
N LYS A 58 16.00 12.16 16.69
CA LYS A 58 16.47 12.87 15.50
C LYS A 58 16.48 11.93 14.31
N VAL A 59 15.56 12.17 13.38
CA VAL A 59 15.58 11.50 12.08
C VAL A 59 16.59 12.19 11.17
N ASP A 60 17.51 11.42 10.58
CA ASP A 60 18.33 11.90 9.48
C ASP A 60 17.48 11.96 8.20
N THR A 61 16.84 13.12 8.01
CA THR A 61 15.99 13.39 6.84
C THR A 61 16.76 13.31 5.53
N ARG A 62 18.05 13.66 5.53
CA ARG A 62 18.90 13.61 4.33
C ARG A 62 19.17 12.18 3.92
N ALA A 63 19.53 11.31 4.87
CA ALA A 63 19.72 9.89 4.61
C ALA A 63 18.41 9.22 4.14
N ALA A 64 17.27 9.58 4.73
CA ALA A 64 15.96 9.09 4.32
C ALA A 64 15.63 9.48 2.87
N TRP A 65 15.86 10.74 2.48
CA TRP A 65 15.66 11.22 1.12
C TRP A 65 16.62 10.61 0.10
N HIS A 66 17.88 10.42 0.49
CA HIS A 66 18.83 9.71 -0.35
C HIS A 66 18.40 8.25 -0.60
N LYS A 67 17.90 7.55 0.42
CA LYS A 67 17.39 6.18 0.28
C LYS A 67 16.16 6.12 -0.63
N LEU A 68 15.20 7.04 -0.46
CA LEU A 68 14.01 7.07 -1.32
C LEU A 68 14.38 7.33 -2.78
N THR A 69 15.15 8.37 -3.04
CA THR A 69 15.52 8.77 -4.42
C THR A 69 16.29 7.66 -5.14
N ASN A 70 17.16 6.95 -4.42
CA ASN A 70 17.87 5.79 -4.98
C ASN A 70 16.94 4.61 -5.27
N ASN A 71 15.95 4.35 -4.42
CA ASN A 71 14.96 3.30 -4.68
C ASN A 71 14.12 3.60 -5.93
N ILE A 72 13.69 4.86 -6.10
CA ILE A 72 12.96 5.31 -7.30
C ILE A 72 13.82 5.09 -8.55
N LYS A 73 15.05 5.59 -8.56
CA LYS A 73 15.99 5.42 -9.69
C LYS A 73 16.29 3.95 -10.00
N ALA A 74 16.37 3.10 -8.97
CA ALA A 74 16.61 1.67 -9.14
C ALA A 74 15.40 0.96 -9.79
N GLN A 75 14.17 1.37 -9.46
CA GLN A 75 12.96 0.86 -10.11
C GLN A 75 12.86 1.31 -11.57
N GLU A 76 13.15 2.58 -11.87
CA GLU A 76 13.18 3.09 -13.25
C GLU A 76 14.21 2.34 -14.11
N LYS A 77 15.42 2.09 -13.58
CA LYS A 77 16.44 1.30 -14.28
C LYS A 77 16.00 -0.15 -14.53
N LYS A 78 15.21 -0.75 -13.63
CA LYS A 78 14.68 -2.11 -13.82
C LYS A 78 13.60 -2.15 -14.90
N GLN A 79 12.73 -1.15 -14.97
CA GLN A 79 11.71 -1.05 -16.03
C GLN A 79 12.35 -0.85 -17.42
N GLN A 80 13.37 0.02 -17.51
CA GLN A 80 14.09 0.27 -18.77
C GLN A 80 14.97 -0.91 -19.25
N ARG A 81 15.36 -1.81 -18.35
CA ARG A 81 16.23 -2.96 -18.66
C ARG A 81 15.50 -4.25 -18.97
N SER A 82 14.17 -4.26 -19.04
CA SER A 82 13.48 -5.40 -19.62
C SER A 82 13.66 -5.33 -21.14
N PRO A 83 14.49 -6.19 -21.78
CA PRO A 83 14.45 -6.29 -23.23
C PRO A 83 13.04 -6.77 -23.57
N ILE A 84 12.26 -5.97 -24.27
CA ILE A 84 11.00 -6.42 -24.86
C ILE A 84 11.39 -7.57 -25.79
N PRO A 85 11.00 -8.83 -25.52
CA PRO A 85 11.33 -9.92 -26.44
C PRO A 85 10.54 -9.68 -27.74
N LEU A 86 11.25 -9.28 -28.80
CA LEU A 86 10.72 -9.09 -30.16
C LEU A 86 10.21 -10.40 -30.80
N THR A 87 10.19 -11.52 -30.08
CA THR A 87 9.87 -12.86 -30.57
C THR A 87 8.39 -13.24 -30.47
N SER A 88 7.47 -12.27 -30.42
CA SER A 88 6.02 -12.55 -30.38
C SER A 88 5.20 -11.76 -31.41
N LEU A 89 5.75 -11.50 -32.60
CA LEU A 89 4.94 -11.12 -33.75
C LEU A 89 4.45 -12.39 -34.46
N ASN A 90 3.14 -12.60 -34.40
CA ASN A 90 2.35 -13.73 -34.90
C ASN A 90 2.86 -14.30 -36.24
N ALA A 91 3.61 -15.41 -36.18
CA ALA A 91 4.06 -16.21 -37.33
C ALA A 91 2.93 -16.80 -38.21
N ARG A 92 1.66 -16.51 -37.89
CA ARG A 92 0.48 -17.01 -38.59
C ARG A 92 0.19 -16.26 -39.90
N TYR A 93 0.58 -14.99 -40.00
CA TYR A 93 0.29 -14.15 -41.17
C TYR A 93 1.37 -14.21 -42.27
N ALA A 94 2.56 -14.74 -41.97
CA ALA A 94 3.64 -14.88 -42.95
C ALA A 94 3.29 -15.87 -44.08
N ILE A 95 2.53 -16.92 -43.79
CA ILE A 95 2.11 -17.92 -44.79
C ILE A 95 1.05 -17.35 -45.75
N ILE A 96 0.14 -16.52 -45.25
CA ILE A 96 -0.94 -15.91 -46.05
C ILE A 96 -0.35 -14.91 -47.05
N GLY A 97 0.64 -14.11 -46.62
CA GLY A 97 1.36 -13.19 -47.52
C GLY A 97 2.12 -13.92 -48.62
N LEU A 98 2.78 -15.04 -48.30
CA LEU A 98 3.52 -15.84 -49.28
C LEU A 98 2.61 -16.47 -50.33
N LEU A 99 1.44 -16.99 -49.92
CA LEU A 99 0.46 -17.57 -50.83
C LEU A 99 -0.11 -16.52 -51.79
N PHE A 100 -0.44 -15.32 -51.30
CA PHE A 100 -0.91 -14.22 -52.16
C PHE A 100 0.16 -13.77 -53.17
N PHE A 101 1.42 -13.71 -52.74
CA PHE A 101 2.53 -13.34 -53.63
C PHE A 101 2.75 -14.39 -54.73
N LEU A 102 2.70 -15.69 -54.40
CA LEU A 102 2.82 -16.76 -55.38
C LEU A 102 1.64 -16.80 -56.36
N LEU A 103 0.42 -16.55 -55.89
CA LEU A 103 -0.77 -16.49 -56.74
C LEU A 103 -0.70 -15.31 -57.72
N PHE A 104 -0.26 -14.15 -57.24
CA PHE A 104 -0.07 -12.97 -58.09
C PHE A 104 1.03 -13.19 -59.13
N PHE A 105 2.15 -13.81 -58.74
CA PHE A 105 3.25 -14.12 -59.65
C PHE A 105 2.85 -15.13 -60.73
N ALA A 106 2.09 -16.17 -60.38
CA ALA A 106 1.58 -17.15 -61.33
C ALA A 106 0.62 -16.52 -62.37
N VAL A 107 -0.28 -15.63 -61.93
CA VAL A 107 -1.19 -14.91 -62.84
C VAL A 107 -0.42 -13.97 -63.76
N SER A 108 0.57 -13.25 -63.23
CA SER A 108 1.42 -12.37 -64.04
C SER A 108 2.22 -13.14 -65.09
N LEU A 109 2.75 -14.32 -64.76
CA LEU A 109 3.45 -15.18 -65.71
C LEU A 109 2.52 -15.74 -66.79
N TYR A 110 1.29 -16.13 -66.43
CA TYR A 110 0.30 -16.61 -67.38
C TYR A 110 -0.08 -15.55 -68.43
N PHE A 111 -0.20 -14.29 -68.01
CA PHE A 111 -0.45 -13.17 -68.95
C PHE A 111 0.76 -12.80 -69.79
N TYR A 112 1.98 -13.09 -69.33
CA TYR A 112 3.20 -12.77 -70.08
C TYR A 112 3.49 -13.81 -71.19
N PHE A 113 3.10 -15.06 -70.98
CA PHE A 113 3.32 -16.16 -71.94
C PHE A 113 2.14 -16.42 -72.89
N LYS A 114 1.06 -15.65 -72.78
CA LYS A 114 -0.11 -15.69 -73.67
C LYS A 114 -0.08 -14.50 -74.63
#